data_AF-A0A813TKG2-F1
#
_entry.id   AF-A0A813TKG2-F1
#
_cell.length_a   1.000
_cell.length_b   1.000
_cell.length_c   1.000
_cell.angle_alpha   90.00
_cell.angle_beta   90.00
_cell.angle_gamma   90.00
#
_symmetry.space_group_name_H-M   'P 1'
#
loop_
_entity.id
_entity.type
_entity.pdbx_description
1 polymer ?
#
loop_
_entity_poly.entity_id
_entity_poly.type
_entity_poly.pdbx_seq_one_letter_code
_entity_poly.pdbx_strand_id
1 'polypeptide(L)'
;MDPAQLLITQNRAFPSLEYVLQGSIQDDSAHLLKARLQGLCDNITGEVEQFDDHEIVHTLRIPGASNVSLRVRYALDDMPNPIYHLRYVASAELDKSQSVSVRQFHDCCVTKNIQSFLQELGFMYDHEFFAKGDIFRKGRMKITVAKISTLLERNRSDMNPMQIRRPLTASCFVEMSLIGSMHDDKVADEMKTFAEQLKPLISLEKIDQKR
;
A
#
# COMPACT_ATOMS: atom_id res chain seq x y z
N MET A 1 -26.21 -19.74 14.32
CA MET A 1 -25.51 -18.60 13.68
C MET A 1 -24.06 -19.01 13.50
N ASP A 2 -23.56 -18.91 12.28
CA ASP A 2 -22.20 -19.27 11.90
C ASP A 2 -21.20 -18.26 12.52
N PRO A 3 -20.15 -18.71 13.23
CA PRO A 3 -19.11 -17.82 13.76
C PRO A 3 -18.45 -16.91 12.69
N ALA A 4 -18.51 -17.27 11.40
CA ALA A 4 -18.06 -16.41 10.31
C ALA A 4 -18.91 -15.13 10.13
N GLN A 5 -20.19 -15.15 10.50
CA GLN A 5 -21.08 -13.98 10.38
C GLN A 5 -20.88 -12.97 11.52
N LEU A 6 -20.31 -13.41 12.64
CA LEU A 6 -20.06 -12.57 13.82
C LEU A 6 -18.85 -11.64 13.64
N LEU A 7 -17.90 -11.99 12.77
CA LEU A 7 -16.78 -11.09 12.41
C LEU A 7 -17.22 -9.91 11.54
N ILE A 8 -18.31 -10.05 10.79
CA ILE A 8 -18.80 -9.01 9.86
C ILE A 8 -19.58 -7.92 10.61
N THR A 9 -20.15 -8.22 11.79
CA THR A 9 -21.04 -7.31 12.52
C THR A 9 -20.42 -6.59 13.74
N GLN A 10 -19.15 -6.86 14.09
CA GLN A 10 -18.48 -6.16 15.20
C GLN A 10 -17.55 -5.01 14.79
N ASN A 11 -17.36 -4.77 13.48
CA ASN A 11 -16.59 -3.61 13.04
C ASN A 11 -17.52 -2.39 12.95
N ARG A 12 -17.84 -1.79 14.11
CA ARG A 12 -18.29 -0.39 14.13
C ARG A 12 -17.28 0.40 13.30
N ALA A 13 -17.73 0.89 12.14
CA ALA A 13 -16.94 1.64 11.18
C ALA A 13 -16.45 2.95 11.81
N PHE A 14 -15.42 2.87 12.64
CA PHE A 14 -14.53 4.01 12.83
C PHE A 14 -13.85 4.23 11.48
N PRO A 15 -13.80 5.47 10.94
CA PRO A 15 -12.98 5.75 9.77
C PRO A 15 -11.58 5.27 10.09
N SER A 16 -11.11 4.26 9.33
CA SER A 16 -9.78 3.72 9.57
C SER A 16 -8.80 4.77 9.08
N LEU A 17 -8.06 5.36 10.02
CA LEU A 17 -6.99 6.29 9.68
C LEU A 17 -5.69 5.52 9.53
N GLU A 18 -4.98 5.89 8.48
CA GLU A 18 -3.63 5.43 8.22
C GLU A 18 -2.68 6.60 8.38
N TYR A 19 -1.75 6.45 9.31
CA TYR A 19 -0.59 7.31 9.47
C TYR A 19 0.50 6.81 8.55
N VAL A 20 1.08 7.68 7.73
CA VAL A 20 1.96 7.29 6.63
C VAL A 20 3.17 8.23 6.53
N LEU A 21 4.34 7.62 6.37
CA LEU A 21 5.57 8.26 5.90
C LEU A 21 6.12 7.46 4.72
N GLN A 22 6.65 8.16 3.72
CA GLN A 22 7.10 7.57 2.47
C GLN A 22 8.51 8.04 2.12
N GLY A 23 9.22 7.20 1.40
CA GLY A 23 10.54 7.52 0.86
C GLY A 23 10.92 6.60 -0.28
N SER A 24 12.12 6.79 -0.78
CA SER A 24 12.69 5.91 -1.80
C SER A 24 14.17 5.65 -1.51
N ILE A 25 14.63 4.49 -1.91
CA ILE A 25 16.04 4.09 -1.80
C ILE A 25 16.52 3.53 -3.14
N GLN A 26 17.74 3.86 -3.53
CA GLN A 26 18.36 3.29 -4.74
C GLN A 26 18.47 1.77 -4.61
N ASP A 27 18.31 1.06 -5.73
CA ASP A 27 18.34 -0.40 -5.75
C ASP A 27 19.64 -0.96 -5.14
N ASP A 28 20.77 -0.34 -5.47
CA ASP A 28 22.09 -0.73 -4.97
C ASP A 28 22.20 -0.66 -3.44
N SER A 29 21.46 0.27 -2.81
CA SER A 29 21.47 0.48 -1.35
C SER A 29 20.32 -0.22 -0.64
N ALA A 30 19.36 -0.80 -1.37
CA ALA A 30 18.15 -1.39 -0.78
C ALA A 30 18.47 -2.54 0.19
N HIS A 31 19.50 -3.34 -0.10
CA HIS A 31 19.93 -4.43 0.77
C HIS A 31 20.39 -3.96 2.15
N LEU A 32 21.07 -2.81 2.24
CA LEU A 32 21.51 -2.22 3.51
C LEU A 32 20.31 -1.80 4.37
N LEU A 33 19.30 -1.19 3.74
CA LEU A 33 18.06 -0.83 4.45
C LEU A 33 17.32 -2.07 4.94
N LYS A 34 17.20 -3.12 4.12
CA LYS A 34 16.55 -4.37 4.54
C LYS A 34 17.27 -5.02 5.72
N ALA A 35 18.60 -5.11 5.68
CA ALA A 35 19.40 -5.61 6.81
C ALA A 35 19.23 -4.76 8.08
N ARG A 36 19.17 -3.43 7.95
CA ARG A 36 18.91 -2.52 9.07
C ARG A 36 17.51 -2.73 9.65
N LEU A 37 16.49 -2.87 8.81
CA LEU A 37 15.11 -3.14 9.22
C LEU A 37 15.01 -4.49 9.92
N GLN A 38 15.67 -5.54 9.43
CA GLN A 38 15.72 -6.84 10.10
C GLN A 38 16.25 -6.75 11.54
N GLY A 39 17.27 -5.91 11.78
CA GLY A 39 17.81 -5.71 13.12
C GLY A 39 16.97 -4.84 14.05
N LEU A 40 16.04 -4.05 13.51
CA LEU A 40 15.22 -3.09 14.27
C LEU A 40 13.75 -3.52 14.45
N CYS A 41 13.25 -4.37 13.55
CA CYS A 41 11.89 -4.89 13.53
C CYS A 41 11.81 -6.22 14.28
N ASP A 42 10.60 -6.61 14.68
CA ASP A 42 10.37 -7.76 15.57
C ASP A 42 10.52 -9.11 14.85
N ASN A 43 10.70 -9.10 13.53
CA ASN A 43 10.89 -10.27 12.67
C ASN A 43 12.29 -10.92 12.82
N ILE A 44 12.91 -10.87 13.99
CA ILE A 44 14.32 -11.26 14.24
C ILE A 44 14.56 -12.76 14.04
N THR A 45 13.51 -13.59 14.10
CA THR A 45 13.63 -15.06 14.11
C THR A 45 12.95 -15.78 12.94
N GLY A 46 12.30 -15.05 12.03
CA GLY A 46 11.57 -15.62 10.89
C GLY A 46 12.09 -15.12 9.53
N GLU A 47 11.72 -15.81 8.46
CA GLU A 47 11.89 -15.28 7.11
C GLU A 47 11.10 -13.98 6.96
N VAL A 48 11.67 -13.01 6.24
CA VAL A 48 10.99 -11.75 5.97
C VAL A 48 9.77 -12.04 5.10
N GLU A 49 8.60 -11.60 5.54
CA GLU A 49 7.36 -11.76 4.79
C GLU A 49 7.48 -11.01 3.46
N GLN A 50 7.26 -11.72 2.35
CA GLN A 50 7.30 -11.16 1.01
C GLN A 50 5.88 -11.04 0.44
N PHE A 51 5.72 -10.15 -0.52
CA PHE A 51 4.48 -10.01 -1.27
C PHE A 51 4.78 -9.74 -2.75
N ASP A 52 3.87 -10.19 -3.62
CA ASP A 52 3.86 -9.89 -5.05
C ASP A 52 2.41 -9.56 -5.46
N ASP A 53 2.05 -8.28 -5.38
CA ASP A 53 0.69 -7.80 -5.58
C ASP A 53 0.52 -7.20 -6.98
N HIS A 54 -0.64 -7.46 -7.61
CA HIS A 54 -1.12 -6.72 -8.77
C HIS A 54 -2.19 -5.72 -8.33
N GLU A 55 -1.94 -4.43 -8.56
CA GLU A 55 -2.88 -3.34 -8.27
C GLU A 55 -3.39 -2.70 -9.56
N ILE A 56 -4.72 -2.57 -9.65
CA ILE A 56 -5.43 -1.95 -10.78
C ILE A 56 -6.27 -0.78 -10.25
N VAL A 57 -5.99 0.40 -10.76
CA VAL A 57 -6.62 1.65 -10.33
C VAL A 57 -7.77 2.01 -11.26
N HIS A 58 -8.93 2.29 -10.66
CA HIS A 58 -10.14 2.74 -11.33
C HIS A 58 -10.52 4.11 -10.81
N THR A 59 -10.89 5.02 -11.71
CA THR A 59 -11.22 6.41 -11.37
C THR A 59 -12.61 6.78 -11.88
N LEU A 60 -13.44 7.34 -10.99
CA LEU A 60 -14.71 7.96 -11.32
C LEU A 60 -14.52 9.48 -11.37
N ARG A 61 -14.76 10.06 -12.54
CA ARG A 61 -14.68 11.52 -12.75
C ARG A 61 -16.05 12.13 -12.52
N ILE A 62 -16.15 13.03 -11.55
CA ILE A 62 -17.42 13.68 -11.19
C ILE A 62 -17.32 15.16 -11.60
N PRO A 63 -18.13 15.63 -12.54
CA PRO A 63 -18.13 17.04 -12.93
C PRO A 63 -18.42 17.95 -11.72
N GLY A 64 -17.55 18.92 -11.46
CA GLY A 64 -17.71 19.87 -10.36
C GLY A 64 -17.35 19.32 -8.97
N ALA A 65 -16.80 18.10 -8.87
CA ALA A 65 -16.33 17.52 -7.61
C ALA A 65 -14.96 16.85 -7.77
N SER A 66 -14.36 16.42 -6.65
CA SER A 66 -13.11 15.65 -6.67
C SER A 66 -13.34 14.27 -7.28
N ASN A 67 -12.43 13.85 -8.16
CA ASN A 67 -12.41 12.49 -8.68
C ASN A 67 -12.26 11.48 -7.54
N VAL A 68 -12.94 10.34 -7.66
CA VAL A 68 -12.86 9.22 -6.72
C VAL A 68 -12.00 8.13 -7.34
N SER A 69 -10.99 7.64 -6.62
CA SER A 69 -10.12 6.56 -7.07
C SER A 69 -10.28 5.34 -6.17
N LEU A 70 -10.44 4.17 -6.79
CA LEU A 70 -10.51 2.87 -6.14
C LEU A 70 -9.40 1.97 -6.67
N ARG A 71 -8.76 1.21 -5.78
CA ARG A 71 -7.69 0.28 -6.12
C ARG A 71 -8.18 -1.14 -5.90
N VAL A 72 -8.12 -1.95 -6.95
CA VAL A 72 -8.35 -3.40 -6.87
C VAL A 72 -7.00 -4.07 -6.75
N ARG A 73 -6.80 -4.86 -5.70
CA ARG A 73 -5.53 -5.53 -5.41
C ARG A 73 -5.74 -7.02 -5.22
N TYR A 74 -4.80 -7.83 -5.68
CA TYR A 74 -4.74 -9.26 -5.35
C TYR A 74 -3.29 -9.76 -5.38
N ALA A 75 -3.00 -10.74 -4.53
CA ALA A 75 -1.69 -11.39 -4.48
C ALA A 75 -1.53 -12.35 -5.65
N LEU A 76 -0.39 -12.30 -6.34
CA LEU A 76 -0.06 -13.21 -7.45
C LEU A 76 0.39 -14.58 -6.95
N ASP A 77 0.84 -14.67 -5.71
CA ASP A 77 1.29 -15.93 -5.09
C ASP A 77 0.11 -16.88 -4.79
N ASP A 78 -1.12 -16.35 -4.71
CA ASP A 78 -2.35 -17.11 -4.41
C ASP A 78 -3.07 -17.66 -5.66
N MET A 79 -2.42 -17.62 -6.82
CA MET A 79 -3.00 -18.14 -8.06
C MET A 79 -3.19 -19.67 -8.00
N PRO A 80 -4.29 -20.22 -8.56
CA PRO A 80 -5.22 -19.60 -9.51
C PRO A 80 -6.44 -18.90 -8.89
N ASN A 81 -6.61 -18.91 -7.57
CA ASN A 81 -7.80 -18.40 -6.90
C ASN A 81 -7.46 -17.33 -5.85
N PRO A 82 -6.99 -16.16 -6.29
CA PRO A 82 -6.57 -15.11 -5.38
C PRO A 82 -7.77 -14.42 -4.74
N ILE A 83 -7.60 -13.93 -3.51
CA ILE A 83 -8.58 -13.06 -2.86
C ILE A 83 -8.37 -11.64 -3.37
N TYR A 84 -9.44 -11.02 -3.87
CA TYR A 84 -9.40 -9.63 -4.34
C TYR A 84 -9.75 -8.70 -3.18
N HIS A 85 -9.08 -7.56 -3.14
CA HIS A 85 -9.32 -6.47 -2.22
C HIS A 85 -9.73 -5.23 -3.01
N LEU A 86 -10.74 -4.52 -2.53
CA LEU A 86 -11.10 -3.20 -3.00
C LEU A 86 -10.71 -2.18 -1.94
N ARG A 87 -9.87 -1.22 -2.31
CA ARG A 87 -9.36 -0.19 -1.41
C ARG A 87 -9.69 1.20 -1.91
N TYR A 88 -10.33 2.00 -1.07
CA TYR A 88 -10.44 3.44 -1.20
C TYR A 88 -9.39 4.11 -0.29
N VAL A 89 -8.68 5.09 -0.82
CA VAL A 89 -7.74 5.91 -0.06
C VAL A 89 -8.07 7.37 -0.33
N ALA A 90 -8.48 8.10 0.71
CA ALA A 90 -8.76 9.52 0.61
C ALA A 90 -7.46 10.31 0.37
N SER A 91 -7.59 11.49 -0.23
CA SER A 91 -6.47 12.45 -0.29
C SER A 91 -6.00 12.73 1.13
N ALA A 92 -4.70 12.57 1.38
CA ALA A 92 -4.13 12.90 2.68
C ALA A 92 -4.32 14.39 2.99
N GLU A 93 -4.64 14.70 4.24
CA GLU A 93 -4.75 16.08 4.69
C GLU A 93 -3.34 16.64 4.97
N LEU A 94 -2.94 17.63 4.19
CA LEU A 94 -1.68 18.36 4.39
C LEU A 94 -1.86 19.45 5.44
N ASP A 95 -2.10 19.04 6.69
CA ASP A 95 -1.82 19.94 7.79
C ASP A 95 -0.29 20.07 7.93
N LYS A 96 0.20 21.31 7.89
CA LYS A 96 1.62 21.65 8.04
C LYS A 96 2.11 21.46 9.49
N SER A 97 1.18 21.40 10.45
CA SER A 97 1.49 21.15 11.85
C SER A 97 1.85 19.67 12.13
N GLN A 98 1.33 18.76 11.31
CA GLN A 98 1.48 17.32 11.48
C GLN A 98 2.82 16.83 10.90
N SER A 99 3.59 16.10 11.71
CA SER A 99 4.88 15.52 11.34
C SER A 99 4.77 14.29 10.42
N VAL A 100 3.56 13.77 10.25
CA VAL A 100 3.24 12.56 9.46
C VAL A 100 2.01 12.81 8.58
N SER A 101 1.87 12.02 7.52
CA SER A 101 0.67 12.08 6.67
C SER A 101 -0.44 11.28 7.32
N VAL A 102 -1.65 11.83 7.40
CA VAL A 102 -2.83 11.12 7.91
C VAL A 102 -3.88 11.08 6.80
N ARG A 103 -4.36 9.88 6.48
CA ARG A 103 -5.36 9.67 5.43
C ARG A 103 -6.43 8.68 5.89
N GLN A 104 -7.66 8.90 5.45
CA GLN A 104 -8.73 7.92 5.60
C GLN A 104 -8.57 6.83 4.54
N PHE A 105 -8.83 5.58 4.93
CA PHE A 105 -8.92 4.48 3.99
C PHE A 105 -10.06 3.54 4.34
N HIS A 106 -10.55 2.84 3.32
CA HIS A 106 -11.50 1.74 3.46
C HIS A 106 -11.00 0.57 2.62
N ASP A 107 -10.97 -0.62 3.20
CA ASP A 107 -10.54 -1.86 2.54
C ASP A 107 -11.58 -2.95 2.80
N CYS A 108 -11.94 -3.71 1.77
CA CYS A 108 -12.78 -4.88 1.90
C CYS A 108 -12.41 -5.97 0.89
N CYS A 109 -12.65 -7.23 1.28
CA CYS A 109 -12.52 -8.36 0.37
C CYS A 109 -13.68 -8.37 -0.62
N VAL A 110 -13.38 -8.67 -1.88
CA VAL A 110 -14.33 -8.72 -2.99
C VAL A 110 -14.06 -9.94 -3.87
N THR A 111 -14.99 -10.24 -4.76
CA THR A 111 -14.88 -11.31 -5.74
C THR A 111 -14.21 -10.84 -7.02
N LYS A 112 -13.73 -11.79 -7.84
CA LYS A 112 -13.01 -11.53 -9.11
C LYS A 112 -13.77 -10.65 -10.11
N ASN A 113 -15.10 -10.65 -10.07
CA ASN A 113 -15.96 -9.82 -10.93
C ASN A 113 -15.97 -8.33 -10.57
N ILE A 114 -15.20 -7.90 -9.56
CA ILE A 114 -15.18 -6.51 -9.09
C ILE A 114 -14.88 -5.51 -10.21
N GLN A 115 -14.01 -5.86 -11.17
CA GLN A 115 -13.65 -4.93 -12.24
C GLN A 115 -14.85 -4.61 -13.16
N SER A 116 -15.61 -5.63 -13.56
CA SER A 116 -16.83 -5.44 -14.35
C SER A 116 -17.88 -4.64 -13.58
N PHE A 117 -18.04 -4.95 -12.29
CA PHE A 117 -18.95 -4.21 -11.41
C PHE A 117 -18.58 -2.72 -11.31
N LEU A 118 -17.28 -2.38 -11.17
CA LEU A 118 -16.82 -1.00 -11.14
C LEU A 118 -17.08 -0.26 -12.46
N GLN A 119 -16.88 -0.93 -13.59
CA GLN A 119 -17.19 -0.38 -14.91
C GLN A 119 -18.69 -0.08 -15.07
N GLU A 120 -19.55 -0.97 -14.61
CA GLU A 120 -21.02 -0.77 -14.61
C GLU A 120 -21.44 0.40 -13.70
N LEU A 121 -20.70 0.65 -12.61
CA LEU A 121 -20.88 1.83 -11.76
C LEU A 121 -20.32 3.13 -12.38
N GLY A 122 -19.71 3.06 -13.56
CA GLY A 122 -19.15 4.22 -14.27
C GLY A 122 -17.71 4.57 -13.91
N PHE A 123 -17.02 3.73 -13.13
CA PHE A 123 -15.57 3.88 -12.95
C PHE A 123 -14.84 3.49 -14.23
N MET A 124 -13.86 4.29 -14.62
CA MET A 124 -13.00 4.00 -15.76
C MET A 124 -11.67 3.41 -15.28
N TYR A 125 -11.13 2.47 -16.03
CA TYR A 125 -9.74 2.05 -15.86
C TYR A 125 -8.80 3.25 -15.99
N ASP A 126 -7.83 3.35 -15.10
CA ASP A 126 -6.83 4.41 -15.07
C ASP A 126 -5.44 3.83 -15.44
N HIS A 127 -4.86 3.05 -14.53
CA HIS A 127 -3.57 2.38 -14.71
C HIS A 127 -3.46 1.15 -13.81
N GLU A 128 -2.48 0.30 -14.09
CA GLU A 128 -2.15 -0.88 -13.32
C GLU A 128 -0.63 -0.95 -13.05
N PHE A 129 -0.25 -1.55 -11.94
CA PHE A 129 1.14 -1.77 -11.57
C PHE A 129 1.29 -3.00 -10.68
N PHE A 130 2.50 -3.51 -10.61
CA PHE A 130 2.89 -4.61 -9.74
C PHE A 130 3.78 -4.07 -8.63
N ALA A 131 3.49 -4.48 -7.40
CA ALA A 131 4.31 -4.17 -6.24
C ALA A 131 4.85 -5.49 -5.67
N LYS A 132 6.16 -5.71 -5.82
CA LYS A 132 6.83 -6.87 -5.23
C LYS A 132 7.82 -6.41 -4.18
N GLY A 133 7.77 -6.97 -2.98
CA GLY A 133 8.61 -6.46 -1.91
C GLY A 133 8.60 -7.29 -0.64
N ASP A 134 9.19 -6.68 0.38
CA ASP A 134 9.33 -7.25 1.71
C ASP A 134 8.52 -6.42 2.73
N ILE A 135 7.97 -7.09 3.74
CA ILE A 135 7.18 -6.51 4.83
C ILE A 135 7.93 -6.70 6.15
N PHE A 136 8.18 -5.59 6.83
CA PHE A 136 8.79 -5.55 8.15
C PHE A 136 7.79 -5.01 9.17
N ARG A 137 7.74 -5.60 10.36
CA ARG A 137 6.83 -5.19 11.43
C ARG A 137 7.59 -4.80 12.70
N LYS A 138 7.23 -3.66 13.28
CA LYS A 138 7.71 -3.22 14.59
C LYS A 138 6.50 -2.78 15.42
N GLY A 139 6.10 -3.60 16.37
CA GLY A 139 4.83 -3.45 17.06
C GLY A 139 3.66 -3.37 16.07
N ARG A 140 3.00 -2.22 16.02
CA ARG A 140 1.88 -1.94 15.10
C ARG A 140 2.30 -1.27 13.79
N MET A 141 3.57 -0.87 13.67
CA MET A 141 4.09 -0.25 12.45
C MET A 141 4.41 -1.32 11.41
N LYS A 142 3.94 -1.07 10.19
CA LYS A 142 4.25 -1.87 9.00
C LYS A 142 5.12 -1.05 8.07
N ILE A 143 6.28 -1.58 7.71
CA ILE A 143 7.19 -1.00 6.74
C ILE A 143 7.25 -1.92 5.53
N THR A 144 6.99 -1.38 4.34
CA THR A 144 7.13 -2.11 3.08
C THR A 144 8.31 -1.55 2.29
N VAL A 145 9.12 -2.43 1.72
CA VAL A 145 10.18 -2.07 0.76
C VAL A 145 9.86 -2.77 -0.54
N ALA A 146 9.33 -2.02 -1.51
CA ALA A 146 8.69 -2.56 -2.69
C ALA A 146 9.31 -2.04 -3.99
N LYS A 147 9.49 -2.95 -4.95
CA LYS A 147 9.78 -2.60 -6.34
C LYS A 147 8.47 -2.43 -7.09
N ILE A 148 8.27 -1.25 -7.66
CA ILE A 148 7.11 -0.97 -8.51
C ILE A 148 7.48 -1.25 -9.96
N SER A 149 6.66 -2.08 -10.61
CA SER A 149 6.83 -2.49 -12.01
C SER A 149 5.54 -2.30 -12.80
N THR A 150 5.63 -2.21 -14.11
CA THR A 150 4.49 -2.19 -15.02
C THR A 150 4.67 -3.22 -16.14
N LEU A 151 3.62 -3.50 -16.91
CA LEU A 151 3.72 -4.38 -18.07
C LEU A 151 4.56 -3.74 -19.18
N LEU A 152 5.44 -4.54 -19.79
CA LEU A 152 6.28 -4.14 -20.93
C LEU A 152 5.41 -3.94 -22.19
N GLU A 153 4.51 -4.88 -22.47
CA GLU A 153 3.60 -4.87 -23.62
C GLU A 153 2.22 -5.42 -23.21
N ARG A 154 1.16 -4.59 -23.31
CA ARG A 154 -0.22 -4.99 -22.98
C ARG A 154 -0.86 -5.95 -24.01
N ASN A 155 -0.26 -6.12 -25.18
CA ASN A 155 -0.89 -6.77 -26.34
C ASN A 155 -0.40 -8.20 -26.64
N ARG A 156 0.48 -8.79 -25.81
CA ARG A 156 0.91 -10.19 -26.00
C ARG A 156 0.16 -11.11 -25.04
N SER A 157 -0.95 -11.65 -25.53
CA SER A 157 -1.88 -12.54 -24.80
C SER A 157 -1.26 -13.87 -24.35
N ASP A 158 -0.09 -14.24 -24.86
CA ASP A 158 0.43 -15.61 -24.77
C ASP A 158 1.53 -15.78 -23.71
N MET A 159 1.91 -14.70 -23.02
CA MET A 159 2.99 -14.71 -22.02
C MET A 159 2.47 -14.47 -20.61
N ASN A 160 3.00 -15.22 -19.64
CA ASN A 160 2.67 -15.04 -18.22
C ASN A 160 3.00 -13.59 -17.80
N PRO A 161 2.04 -12.83 -17.23
CA PRO A 161 2.25 -11.46 -16.77
C PRO A 161 3.48 -11.28 -15.87
N MET A 162 3.88 -12.32 -15.13
CA MET A 162 5.08 -12.29 -14.31
C MET A 162 6.39 -12.09 -15.10
N GLN A 163 6.45 -12.57 -16.35
CA GLN A 163 7.66 -12.58 -17.19
C GLN A 163 7.86 -11.30 -18.01
N ILE A 164 6.82 -10.48 -18.14
CA ILE A 164 6.83 -9.26 -18.98
C ILE A 164 6.80 -7.97 -18.15
N ARG A 165 7.24 -8.02 -16.89
CA ARG A 165 7.27 -6.85 -16.01
C ARG A 165 8.57 -6.08 -16.20
N ARG A 166 8.48 -4.75 -16.28
CA ARG A 166 9.64 -3.86 -16.21
C ARG A 166 9.57 -2.96 -14.98
N PRO A 167 10.68 -2.78 -14.25
CA PRO A 167 10.79 -1.75 -13.22
C PRO A 167 10.42 -0.36 -13.75
N LEU A 168 9.68 0.42 -12.96
CA LEU A 168 9.38 1.82 -13.30
C LEU A 168 10.58 2.75 -13.05
N THR A 169 11.36 2.46 -12.01
CA THR A 169 12.50 3.30 -11.57
C THR A 169 13.70 2.42 -11.19
N ALA A 170 14.86 3.05 -10.99
CA ALA A 170 16.06 2.42 -10.40
C ALA A 170 16.08 2.49 -8.86
N SER A 171 14.89 2.58 -8.25
CA SER A 171 14.72 2.67 -6.80
C SER A 171 13.64 1.72 -6.31
N CYS A 172 13.67 1.42 -5.02
CA CYS A 172 12.60 0.80 -4.27
C CYS A 172 11.77 1.89 -3.58
N PHE A 173 10.45 1.74 -3.63
CA PHE A 173 9.52 2.53 -2.87
C PHE A 173 9.46 2.00 -1.43
N VAL A 174 9.50 2.90 -0.45
CA VAL A 174 9.42 2.54 0.97
C VAL A 174 8.25 3.28 1.59
N GLU A 175 7.33 2.53 2.19
CA GLU A 175 6.20 3.09 2.93
C GLU A 175 6.20 2.55 4.36
N MET A 176 6.13 3.45 5.32
CA MET A 176 5.85 3.12 6.71
C MET A 176 4.43 3.56 7.03
N SER A 177 3.62 2.61 7.50
CA SER A 177 2.21 2.79 7.78
C SER A 177 1.83 2.26 9.17
N LEU A 178 0.89 2.94 9.82
CA LEU A 178 0.28 2.51 11.07
C LEU A 178 -1.21 2.85 11.07
N ILE A 179 -2.05 1.90 11.51
CA ILE A 179 -3.50 2.14 11.67
C ILE A 179 -3.74 2.68 13.07
N GLY A 180 -4.36 3.86 13.15
CA GLY A 180 -4.59 4.56 14.41
C GLY A 180 -6.00 5.14 14.52
N SER A 181 -6.31 5.67 15.71
CA SER A 181 -7.47 6.52 15.94
C SER A 181 -7.15 7.98 15.61
N MET A 182 -8.18 8.83 15.55
CA MET A 182 -8.06 10.26 15.21
C MET A 182 -7.04 10.99 16.10
N HIS A 183 -6.04 11.59 15.46
CA HIS A 183 -5.10 12.58 16.01
C HIS A 183 -4.37 12.17 17.30
N ASP A 184 -3.80 10.96 17.33
CA ASP A 184 -2.86 10.57 18.38
C ASP A 184 -1.43 11.06 18.06
N ASP A 185 -1.01 12.18 18.66
CA ASP A 185 0.33 12.75 18.49
C ASP A 185 1.44 11.77 18.89
N LYS A 186 1.16 10.85 19.82
CA LYS A 186 2.15 9.84 20.24
C LYS A 186 2.50 8.88 19.11
N VAL A 187 1.53 8.55 18.26
CA VAL A 187 1.75 7.70 17.08
C VAL A 187 2.66 8.42 16.09
N ALA A 188 2.42 9.71 15.85
CA ALA A 188 3.25 10.51 14.95
C ALA A 188 4.70 10.62 15.45
N ASP A 189 4.88 10.84 16.75
CA ASP A 189 6.20 10.91 17.38
C ASP A 189 6.94 9.56 17.38
N GLU A 190 6.23 8.45 17.62
CA GLU A 190 6.78 7.09 17.53
C GLU A 190 7.28 6.80 16.12
N MET A 191 6.45 7.07 15.11
CA MET A 191 6.82 6.89 13.70
C MET A 191 8.02 7.75 13.31
N LYS A 192 8.05 9.02 13.73
CA LYS A 192 9.18 9.91 13.45
C LYS A 192 10.46 9.42 14.13
N THR A 193 10.37 9.04 15.40
CA THR A 193 11.51 8.52 16.17
C THR A 193 12.09 7.28 15.48
N PHE A 194 11.24 6.39 14.96
CA PHE A 194 11.69 5.25 14.20
C PHE A 194 12.30 5.63 12.84
N ALA A 195 11.70 6.57 12.11
CA ALA A 195 12.23 7.08 10.85
C ALA A 195 13.64 7.70 11.01
N GLU A 196 13.91 8.42 12.11
CA GLU A 196 15.24 8.97 12.41
C GLU A 196 16.30 7.86 12.58
N GLN A 197 15.94 6.68 13.09
CA GLN A 197 16.87 5.55 13.24
C GLN A 197 17.29 4.91 11.91
N LEU A 198 16.57 5.23 10.82
CA LEU A 198 16.87 4.77 9.47
C LEU A 198 17.79 5.73 8.71
N LYS A 199 18.03 6.94 9.23
CA LYS A 199 19.00 7.87 8.64
C LYS A 199 20.44 7.37 8.88
N PRO A 200 21.36 7.60 7.92
CA PRO A 200 21.17 8.34 6.67
C PRO A 200 20.72 7.46 5.48
N LEU A 201 20.38 6.18 5.69
CA LEU A 201 20.08 5.25 4.58
C LEU A 201 18.86 5.68 3.75
N ILE A 202 17.84 6.19 4.43
CA ILE A 202 16.62 6.71 3.82
C ILE A 202 16.03 7.83 4.67
N SER A 203 15.44 8.83 4.00
CA SER A 203 14.57 9.82 4.63
C SER A 203 13.11 9.44 4.35
N LEU A 204 12.37 9.13 5.41
CA LEU A 204 10.92 8.92 5.32
C LEU A 204 10.21 10.21 5.71
N GLU A 205 9.42 10.75 4.79
CA GLU A 205 8.81 12.07 4.90
C GLU A 205 7.33 12.04 4.53
N LYS A 206 6.63 13.14 4.85
CA LYS A 206 5.28 13.39 4.39
C LYS A 206 5.34 13.85 2.93
N ILE A 207 4.90 13.00 2.01
CA ILE A 207 4.85 13.32 0.57
C ILE A 207 3.46 13.84 0.19
N ASP A 208 3.43 14.96 -0.54
CA ASP A 208 2.21 15.50 -1.16
C ASP A 208 1.91 14.73 -2.45
N GLN A 209 0.76 14.03 -2.49
CA GLN A 209 0.34 13.23 -3.64
C GLN A 209 -0.19 14.08 -4.81
N LYS A 210 -0.37 15.40 -4.63
CA LYS A 210 -0.87 16.31 -5.69
C LYS A 210 0.25 16.98 -6.50
N ARG A 211 1.51 16.65 -6.23
CA ARG A 211 2.66 17.36 -6.78
C ARG A 211 3.44 16.54 -7.81
#